data_AF-A0A942G4I9-F1
#
_entry.id   AF-A0A942G4I9-F1
#
_cell.length_a   1.000
_cell.length_b   1.000
_cell.length_c   1.000
_cell.angle_alpha   90.00
_cell.angle_beta   90.00
_cell.angle_gamma   90.00
#
_symmetry.space_group_name_H-M   'P 1'
#
loop_
_entity.id
_entity.type
_entity.pdbx_description
1 polymer ?
#
loop_
_entity_poly.entity_id
_entity_poly.type
_entity_poly.pdbx_seq_one_letter_code
_entity_poly.pdbx_strand_id
1 'polypeptide(L)' 'MVIWNVTPALHTPLMSVTNAISSIIAIGALVQIAPPVAGADGSRPDGLILALAVVALVCTAINMFGGFAVTRRMLALFRK' A
#
# COMPACT_ATOMS: atom_id res chain seq x y z
N MET A 1 16.21 4.19 -14.41
CA MET A 1 15.92 4.18 -15.86
C MET A 1 14.98 3.02 -16.21
N VAL A 2 13.74 3.06 -15.72
CA VAL A 2 12.72 2.00 -15.99
C VAL A 2 11.38 2.68 -16.33
N ILE A 3 11.05 3.75 -15.61
CA ILE A 3 9.85 4.58 -15.79
C ILE A 3 9.86 5.41 -17.08
N TRP A 4 11.03 5.67 -17.67
CA TRP A 4 11.18 6.50 -18.87
C TRP A 4 10.99 5.73 -20.18
N ASN A 5 10.92 4.38 -20.12
CA ASN A 5 10.79 3.51 -21.28
C ASN A 5 9.40 2.85 -21.36
N VAL A 6 8.36 3.54 -20.90
CA VAL A 6 6.97 3.07 -20.99
C VAL A 6 6.29 3.65 -22.21
N THR A 7 5.48 2.84 -22.89
CA THR A 7 4.65 3.31 -24.01
C THR A 7 3.72 4.42 -23.53
N PRO A 8 3.54 5.53 -24.28
CA PRO A 8 2.73 6.68 -23.83
C PRO A 8 1.29 6.32 -23.42
N ALA A 9 0.70 5.30 -24.07
CA ALA A 9 -0.63 4.78 -23.73
C ALA A 9 -0.72 4.15 -22.33
N LEU A 10 0.42 3.83 -21.70
CA LEU A 10 0.50 3.15 -20.41
C LEU A 10 0.78 4.09 -19.23
N HIS A 11 0.89 5.41 -19.40
CA HIS A 11 1.14 6.31 -18.26
C HIS A 11 0.02 6.28 -17.20
N THR A 12 -1.24 6.22 -17.61
CA THR A 12 -2.39 6.11 -16.68
C THR A 12 -2.42 4.78 -15.94
N PRO A 13 -2.29 3.60 -16.59
CA PRO A 13 -2.20 2.34 -15.85
C PRO A 13 -0.92 2.26 -15.01
N LEU A 14 0.20 2.86 -15.44
CA LEU A 14 1.41 2.93 -14.63
C LEU A 14 1.18 3.72 -13.34
N MET A 15 0.48 4.85 -13.41
CA MET A 15 0.08 5.63 -12.22
C MET A 15 -0.83 4.82 -11.29
N SER A 16 -1.74 4.01 -11.83
CA SER A 16 -2.60 3.13 -11.02
C SER A 16 -1.79 2.03 -10.32
N VAL A 17 -0.79 1.45 -10.99
CA VAL A 17 0.12 0.45 -10.42
C VAL A 17 0.96 1.04 -9.30
N THR A 18 1.56 2.21 -9.49
CA THR A 18 2.37 2.85 -8.45
C THR A 18 1.52 3.23 -7.23
N ASN A 19 0.25 3.59 -7.44
CA ASN A 19 -0.71 3.77 -6.34
C ASN A 19 -1.04 2.46 -5.60
N ALA A 20 -1.17 1.33 -6.31
CA ALA A 20 -1.37 0.03 -5.65
C ALA A 20 -0.13 -0.37 -4.81
N ILE A 21 1.07 -0.16 -5.37
CA ILE A 21 2.37 -0.52 -4.74
C ILE A 21 2.68 0.35 -3.52
N SER A 22 2.21 1.61 -3.48
CA SER A 22 2.38 2.47 -2.30
C SER A 22 1.80 1.87 -1.02
N SER A 23 0.90 0.88 -1.15
CA SER A 23 0.37 0.08 -0.04
C SER A 23 1.42 -0.76 0.72
N ILE A 24 2.69 -0.72 0.34
CA ILE A 24 3.81 -1.25 1.14
C ILE A 24 3.86 -0.66 2.57
N ILE A 25 3.20 0.47 2.80
CA ILE A 25 2.95 1.06 4.12
C ILE A 25 2.30 0.05 5.10
N ALA A 26 1.61 -0.99 4.62
CA ALA A 26 1.09 -2.09 5.44
C ALA A 26 2.17 -2.72 6.33
N ILE A 27 3.42 -2.79 5.87
CA ILE A 27 4.54 -3.32 6.66
C ILE A 27 4.76 -2.46 7.92
N GLY A 28 4.69 -1.14 7.79
CA GLY A 28 4.80 -0.21 8.92
C GLY A 28 3.66 -0.39 9.93
N ALA A 29 2.43 -0.63 9.46
CA ALA A 29 1.31 -0.94 10.35
C ALA A 29 1.49 -2.28 11.08
N LEU A 30 1.97 -3.32 10.38
CA LEU A 30 2.25 -4.63 10.97
C LEU A 30 3.33 -4.57 12.05
N VAL A 31 4.38 -3.78 11.84
CA VAL A 31 5.43 -3.53 12.84
C VAL A 31 4.84 -2.87 14.09
N GLN A 32 3.79 -2.05 13.98
CA GLN A 32 3.17 -1.43 15.14
C GLN A 32 2.23 -2.37 15.91
N ILE A 33 1.72 -3.42 15.27
CA ILE A 33 0.94 -4.50 15.91
C ILE A 33 1.86 -5.41 16.73
N ALA A 34 3.04 -5.72 16.20
CA ALA A 34 4.08 -6.51 16.87
C ALA A 34 5.39 -5.71 16.96
N PRO A 35 5.45 -4.67 17.82
CA PRO A 35 6.62 -3.81 17.92
C PRO A 35 7.84 -4.62 18.37
N PRO A 36 9.03 -4.40 17.78
CA PRO A 36 10.26 -4.98 18.26
C PRO A 36 10.47 -4.60 19.72
N VAL A 37 10.83 -5.58 20.55
CA VAL A 37 10.99 -5.43 22.02
C VAL A 37 12.16 -4.51 22.43
N ALA A 38 12.83 -3.87 21.46
CA ALA A 38 13.96 -2.98 21.69
C ALA A 38 13.47 -1.55 22.00
N GLY A 39 13.54 -1.16 23.28
CA GLY A 39 13.32 0.23 23.71
C GLY A 39 11.87 0.58 24.06
N ALA A 40 11.06 -0.39 24.48
CA ALA A 40 9.75 -0.13 25.04
C ALA A 40 9.90 0.54 26.43
N ASP A 41 10.15 1.85 26.45
CA ASP A 41 9.85 2.66 27.62
C ASP A 41 8.35 2.49 27.90
N GLY A 42 7.97 2.13 29.12
CA GLY A 42 6.61 1.77 29.53
C GLY A 42 5.55 2.89 29.41
N SER A 43 5.86 3.96 28.67
CA SER A 43 5.03 5.13 28.39
C SER A 43 4.35 5.08 27.02
N ARG A 44 4.46 3.97 26.27
CA ARG A 44 3.82 3.82 24.96
C ARG A 44 2.30 3.60 25.11
N PRO A 45 1.44 4.43 24.48
CA PRO A 45 -0.01 4.21 24.49
C PRO A 45 -0.38 3.07 23.52
N ASP A 46 -0.09 1.83 23.91
CA ASP A 46 -0.22 0.65 23.05
C ASP A 46 -1.65 0.43 22.53
N GLY A 47 -2.67 0.72 23.33
CA GLY A 47 -4.07 0.58 22.90
C GLY A 47 -4.45 1.53 21.74
N LEU A 48 -3.99 2.78 21.80
CA LEU A 48 -4.25 3.77 20.75
C LEU A 48 -3.46 3.44 19.48
N ILE A 49 -2.19 3.05 19.64
CA ILE A 49 -1.34 2.71 18.50
C ILE A 49 -1.85 1.44 17.80
N LEU A 50 -2.30 0.44 18.55
CA LEU A 50 -2.91 -0.77 18.00
C LEU A 50 -4.18 -0.43 17.21
N ALA A 51 -5.06 0.40 17.77
CA ALA A 51 -6.28 0.83 17.09
C ALA A 51 -5.96 1.56 15.76
N LEU A 52 -4.99 2.50 15.79
CA LEU A 52 -4.54 3.18 14.58
C LEU A 52 -3.88 2.23 13.58
N ALA A 53 -3.10 1.24 14.04
CA ALA A 53 -2.46 0.26 13.18
C ALA A 53 -3.50 -0.61 12.45
N VAL A 54 -4.56 -1.02 13.14
CA VAL A 54 -5.69 -1.77 12.53
C VAL A 54 -6.39 -0.92 11.48
N VAL A 55 -6.73 0.34 11.79
CA VAL A 55 -7.36 1.25 10.82
C VAL A 55 -6.44 1.48 9.61
N ALA A 56 -5.15 1.70 9.84
CA ALA A 56 -4.16 1.85 8.78
C ALA A 56 -4.09 0.60 7.89
N LEU A 57 -4.15 -0.60 8.47
CA LEU A 57 -4.13 -1.85 7.73
C LEU A 57 -5.39 -2.00 6.85
N VAL A 58 -6.57 -1.64 7.37
CA VAL A 58 -7.83 -1.65 6.60
C VAL A 58 -7.76 -0.68 5.43
N CYS A 59 -7.37 0.56 5.67
CA CYS A 59 -7.23 1.57 4.61
C CYS A 59 -6.21 1.13 3.55
N THR A 60 -5.09 0.55 3.99
CA THR A 60 -4.04 0.05 3.09
C THR A 60 -4.52 -1.14 2.27
N ALA A 61 -5.30 -2.04 2.86
CA ALA A 61 -5.91 -3.15 2.14
C ALA A 61 -6.85 -2.65 1.03
N ILE A 62 -7.70 -1.66 1.33
CA ILE A 62 -8.60 -1.05 0.33
C ILE A 62 -7.79 -0.46 -0.84
N ASN A 63 -6.72 0.28 -0.56
CA ASN A 63 -5.86 0.84 -1.61
C ASN A 63 -5.17 -0.26 -2.44
N MET A 64 -4.67 -1.31 -1.79
CA MET A 64 -4.00 -2.43 -2.46
C MET A 64 -4.96 -3.15 -3.42
N PHE A 65 -6.10 -3.62 -2.91
CA PHE A 65 -7.06 -4.36 -3.72
C PHE A 65 -7.70 -3.48 -4.80
N GLY A 66 -8.09 -2.25 -4.46
CA GLY A 66 -8.68 -1.30 -5.39
C GLY A 66 -7.71 -0.92 -6.51
N GLY A 67 -6.47 -0.58 -6.15
CA GLY A 67 -5.42 -0.22 -7.10
C GLY A 67 -5.12 -1.34 -8.10
N PHE A 68 -4.96 -2.58 -7.64
CA PHE A 68 -4.73 -3.72 -8.52
C PHE A 68 -5.97 -4.10 -9.35
N ALA A 69 -7.18 -3.97 -8.80
CA ALA A 69 -8.41 -4.23 -9.55
C ALA A 69 -8.60 -3.23 -10.70
N VAL A 70 -8.38 -1.94 -10.45
CA VAL A 70 -8.45 -0.88 -11.47
C VAL A 70 -7.36 -1.05 -12.52
N THR A 71 -6.11 -1.30 -12.10
CA THR A 71 -5.01 -1.61 -13.02
C THR A 71 -5.37 -2.76 -13.95
N ARG A 72 -5.90 -3.87 -13.41
CA ARG A 72 -6.30 -5.02 -14.23
C ARG A 72 -7.36 -4.65 -15.27
N ARG A 73 -8.35 -3.84 -14.89
CA ARG A 73 -9.38 -3.34 -15.83
C ARG A 73 -8.76 -2.47 -16.92
N MET A 74 -7.83 -1.58 -16.57
CA MET A 74 -7.14 -0.73 -17.55
C MET A 74 -6.28 -1.55 -18.53
N LEU A 75 -5.53 -2.53 -18.03
CA LEU A 75 -4.69 -3.39 -18.88
C LEU A 75 -5.52 -4.34 -19.75
N ALA A 76 -6.71 -4.74 -19.30
CA ALA A 76 -7.62 -5.56 -20.11
C ALA A 76 -8.09 -4.83 -21.38
N LEU A 77 -8.17 -3.49 -21.38
CA LEU A 77 -8.53 -2.68 -22.56
C LEU A 77 -7.47 -2.72 -23.68
N PHE A 78 -6.24 -3.16 -23.36
CA PHE A 78 -5.15 -3.29 -24.32
C PHE A 78 -4.95 -4.74 -24.82
N ARG A 79 -5.69 -5.71 -24.27
CA ARG A 79 -5.70 -7.08 -24.79
C ARG A 79 -6.71 -7.15 -25.93
N LYS A 80 -6.23 -7.48 -27.14
CA LYS A 80 -7.08 -7.94 -28.23
C LYS A 80 -7.58 -9.35 -27.94
#